data_AF-A0A1A2EB25-F1
#
_entry.id   AF-A0A1A2EB25-F1
#
_cell.length_a   1.000
_cell.length_b   1.000
_cell.length_c   1.000
_cell.angle_alpha   90.00
_cell.angle_beta   90.00
_cell.angle_gamma   90.00
#
_symmetry.space_group_name_H-M   'P 1'
#
loop_
_entity.id
_entity.type
_entity.pdbx_description
1 polymer ?
#
loop_
_entity_poly.entity_id
_entity_poly.type
_entity_poly.pdbx_seq_one_letter_code
_entity_poly.pdbx_strand_id
1 'polypeptide(L)'
;MVLVRVLGVNAVFHDPAAALVVDGRIIAAAEEERFTRRKHGKQAVAFSTWELPVHAARWCLEQGGIAAAAQEIGVTSNQEQFFAFWESEIAPELAA
;
A
#
# COMPACT_ATOMS: atom_id res chain seq x y z
N MET A 1 16.89 8.77 18.98
CA MET A 1 16.89 7.68 17.98
C MET A 1 15.89 8.05 16.90
N VAL A 2 16.25 7.90 15.64
CA VAL A 2 15.32 8.04 14.50
C VAL A 2 14.69 6.67 14.28
N LEU A 3 13.35 6.60 14.25
CA LEU A 3 12.64 5.38 13.84
C LEU A 3 12.47 5.39 12.33
N VAL A 4 12.77 4.28 11.66
CA VAL A 4 12.56 4.08 10.22
C VAL A 4 11.18 3.48 10.01
N ARG A 5 10.39 4.07 9.12
CA ARG A 5 9.03 3.62 8.79
C ARG A 5 8.90 3.44 7.29
N VAL A 6 8.43 2.26 6.87
CA VAL A 6 8.29 1.90 5.45
C VAL A 6 6.91 1.30 5.21
N LEU A 7 6.20 1.83 4.21
CA LEU A 7 4.99 1.24 3.66
C LEU A 7 5.34 0.52 2.35
N GLY A 8 5.32 -0.81 2.39
CA GLY A 8 5.44 -1.66 1.21
C GLY A 8 4.09 -1.83 0.54
N VAL A 9 4.06 -1.74 -0.79
CA VAL A 9 2.82 -1.81 -1.59
C VAL A 9 2.98 -2.79 -2.75
N ASN A 10 1.97 -3.66 -2.94
CA ASN A 10 1.81 -4.52 -4.11
C ASN A 10 0.54 -4.09 -4.88
N ALA A 11 0.67 -3.65 -6.13
CA ALA A 11 -0.44 -3.03 -6.87
C ALA A 11 -0.58 -3.46 -8.35
N VAL A 12 0.38 -4.18 -8.91
CA VAL A 12 0.52 -4.38 -10.38
C VAL A 12 0.39 -5.83 -10.79
N PHE A 13 0.67 -6.77 -9.89
CA PHE A 13 0.48 -8.20 -10.10
C PHE A 13 -0.49 -8.74 -9.06
N HIS A 14 -0.95 -9.99 -9.23
CA HIS A 14 -2.02 -10.58 -8.43
C HIS A 14 -1.94 -10.24 -6.93
N ASP A 15 -3.12 -10.14 -6.32
CA ASP A 15 -3.33 -9.90 -4.90
C ASP A 15 -2.78 -8.55 -4.42
N PRO A 16 -3.47 -7.42 -4.74
CA PRO A 16 -3.08 -6.11 -4.25
C PRO A 16 -3.01 -6.13 -2.72
N ALA A 17 -1.95 -5.55 -2.15
CA ALA A 17 -1.69 -5.62 -0.71
C ALA A 17 -0.82 -4.46 -0.24
N ALA A 18 -0.81 -4.23 1.08
CA ALA A 18 0.09 -3.30 1.73
C ALA A 18 0.64 -3.88 3.05
N ALA A 19 1.85 -3.45 3.42
CA ALA A 19 2.48 -3.80 4.69
C ALA A 19 3.24 -2.61 5.29
N LEU A 20 3.02 -2.34 6.57
CA LEU A 20 3.74 -1.33 7.33
C LEU A 20 4.83 -1.99 8.18
N VAL A 21 6.07 -1.53 8.02
CA VAL A 21 7.23 -1.93 8.80
C VAL A 21 7.79 -0.72 9.55
N VAL A 22 8.02 -0.87 10.85
CA VAL A 22 8.63 0.15 11.71
C VAL A 22 9.81 -0.46 12.45
N ASP A 23 11.01 0.10 12.27
CA ASP A 23 12.26 -0.40 12.86
C ASP A 23 12.46 -1.91 12.65
N GLY A 24 12.19 -2.38 11.43
CA GLY A 24 12.32 -3.79 11.04
C GLY A 24 11.24 -4.72 11.60
N ARG A 25 10.22 -4.18 12.29
CA ARG A 25 9.08 -4.95 12.78
C ARG A 25 7.85 -4.71 11.92
N ILE A 26 7.19 -5.81 11.54
CA ILE A 26 5.90 -5.74 10.85
C ILE A 26 4.85 -5.27 11.87
N ILE A 27 4.23 -4.13 11.58
CA ILE A 27 3.15 -3.57 12.39
C ILE A 27 1.80 -4.06 11.86
N ALA A 28 1.64 -4.04 10.54
CA ALA A 28 0.42 -4.46 9.87
C ALA A 28 0.72 -4.94 8.46
N ALA A 29 -0.07 -5.90 7.97
CA ALA A 29 -0.09 -6.32 6.59
C ALA A 29 -1.49 -6.81 6.23
N ALA A 30 -1.98 -6.40 5.07
CA ALA A 30 -3.29 -6.81 4.60
C ALA A 30 -3.35 -6.88 3.09
N GLU A 31 -4.16 -7.82 2.58
CA GLU A 31 -4.55 -7.90 1.18
C GLU A 31 -5.83 -7.08 0.96
N GLU A 32 -5.89 -6.40 -0.18
CA GLU A 32 -6.99 -5.53 -0.58
C GLU A 32 -8.32 -6.30 -0.70
N GLU A 33 -8.25 -7.57 -1.12
CA GLU A 33 -9.44 -8.43 -1.25
C GLU A 33 -10.20 -8.67 0.07
N ARG A 34 -9.52 -8.50 1.22
CA ARG A 34 -10.17 -8.57 2.54
C ARG A 34 -11.20 -7.45 2.71
N PHE A 35 -10.94 -6.29 2.11
CA PHE A 35 -11.77 -5.09 2.16
C PHE A 35 -12.74 -5.03 0.97
N THR A 36 -12.24 -5.22 -0.26
CA THR A 36 -13.07 -5.10 -1.47
C THR A 36 -13.98 -6.29 -1.70
N ARG A 37 -13.68 -7.44 -1.09
CA ARG A 37 -14.34 -8.74 -1.32
C ARG A 37 -14.22 -9.23 -2.78
N ARG A 38 -13.24 -8.69 -3.53
CA ARG A 38 -12.95 -9.06 -4.92
C ARG A 38 -11.76 -10.00 -4.93
N LYS A 39 -12.03 -11.29 -5.16
CA LYS A 39 -10.99 -12.32 -5.08
C LYS A 39 -9.88 -12.08 -6.12
N HIS A 40 -8.63 -12.10 -5.68
CA HIS A 40 -7.40 -11.86 -6.44
C HIS A 40 -7.30 -10.49 -7.14
N GLY A 41 -8.14 -9.52 -6.78
CA GLY A 41 -8.04 -8.15 -7.28
C GLY A 41 -8.22 -7.94 -8.78
N LYS A 42 -8.80 -8.93 -9.50
CA LYS A 42 -9.17 -9.01 -10.94
C LYS A 42 -8.39 -10.11 -11.69
N GLN A 43 -8.80 -10.38 -12.93
CA GLN A 43 -8.15 -11.36 -13.80
C GLN A 43 -6.71 -10.92 -14.09
N ALA A 44 -5.72 -11.78 -13.83
CA ALA A 44 -4.30 -11.46 -14.01
C ALA A 44 -3.98 -11.25 -15.50
N VAL A 45 -4.00 -9.98 -15.93
CA VAL A 45 -3.45 -9.52 -17.20
C VAL A 45 -2.10 -8.89 -16.91
N ALA A 46 -1.08 -9.18 -17.73
CA ALA A 46 0.24 -8.60 -17.55
C ALA A 46 0.15 -7.06 -17.71
N PHE A 47 0.91 -6.33 -16.89
CA PHE A 47 1.03 -4.85 -16.94
C PHE A 47 -0.27 -4.08 -16.69
N SER A 48 -1.20 -4.66 -15.92
CA SER A 48 -2.47 -4.02 -15.67
C SER A 48 -2.71 -3.73 -14.19
N THR A 49 -2.50 -2.47 -13.82
CA THR A 49 -2.69 -1.92 -12.46
C THR A 49 -4.17 -1.66 -12.17
N TRP A 50 -5.03 -2.68 -12.30
CA TRP A 50 -6.46 -2.41 -12.24
C TRP A 50 -6.97 -2.18 -10.81
N GLU A 51 -6.39 -2.79 -9.78
CA GLU A 51 -6.86 -2.60 -8.38
C GLU A 51 -5.71 -2.17 -7.49
N LEU A 52 -5.80 -0.95 -6.98
CA LEU A 52 -4.82 -0.37 -6.07
C LEU A 52 -5.16 -0.78 -4.64
N PRO A 53 -4.16 -1.04 -3.78
CA PRO A 53 -4.36 -1.48 -2.42
C PRO A 53 -4.64 -0.32 -1.45
N VAL A 54 -5.62 0.54 -1.79
CA VAL A 54 -5.90 1.75 -1.02
C VAL A 54 -6.44 1.42 0.36
N HIS A 55 -7.37 0.46 0.47
CA HIS A 55 -7.95 0.09 1.76
C HIS A 55 -6.93 -0.62 2.64
N ALA A 56 -6.12 -1.50 2.07
CA ALA A 56 -5.03 -2.16 2.78
C ALA A 56 -3.97 -1.17 3.26
N ALA A 57 -3.57 -0.21 2.42
CA ALA A 57 -2.61 0.82 2.79
C ALA A 57 -3.14 1.70 3.92
N ARG A 58 -4.38 2.18 3.80
CA ARG A 58 -5.07 2.97 4.83
C ARG A 58 -5.12 2.23 6.15
N TRP A 59 -5.58 0.98 6.11
CA TRP A 59 -5.70 0.16 7.31
C TRP A 59 -4.34 -0.08 7.97
N CYS A 60 -3.28 -0.35 7.20
CA CYS A 60 -1.93 -0.52 7.75
C CYS A 60 -1.41 0.74 8.45
N LEU A 61 -1.66 1.92 7.88
CA LEU A 61 -1.31 3.21 8.48
C LEU A 61 -2.09 3.46 9.78
N GLU A 62 -3.39 3.15 9.79
CA GLU A 62 -4.24 3.23 10.97
C GLU A 62 -3.73 2.31 12.10
N GLN A 63 -3.35 1.06 11.79
CA GLN A 63 -2.78 0.13 12.78
C GLN A 63 -1.45 0.64 13.37
N GLY A 64 -0.66 1.37 12.57
CA GLY A 64 0.57 2.00 13.03
C GLY A 64 0.39 3.33 13.76
N GLY A 65 -0.83 3.88 13.80
CA GLY A 65 -1.09 5.22 14.30
C GLY A 65 -0.37 6.30 13.48
N ILE A 66 -0.17 6.07 12.18
CA ILE A 66 0.57 6.98 11.29
C ILE A 66 -0.41 7.70 10.38
N ALA A 67 -0.33 9.02 10.34
CA ALA A 67 -1.06 9.82 9.36
C ALA A 67 -0.46 9.65 7.96
N ALA A 68 -1.29 9.52 6.93
CA ALA A 68 -0.84 9.41 5.54
C ALA A 68 0.04 10.59 5.07
N ALA A 69 -0.18 11.78 5.65
CA ALA A 69 0.60 12.98 5.39
C ALA A 69 1.95 13.03 6.12
N ALA A 70 2.32 12.00 6.89
CA ALA A 70 3.60 11.98 7.58
C ALA A 70 4.75 11.89 6.56
N GLN A 71 5.57 12.95 6.51
CA GLN A 71 6.73 13.08 5.61
C GLN A 71 7.88 12.08 5.90
N GLU A 72 7.67 11.16 6.83
CA GLU A 72 8.67 10.23 7.38
C GLU A 72 8.43 8.77 6.97
N ILE A 73 7.52 8.50 6.02
CA ILE A 73 7.26 7.15 5.51
C ILE A 73 7.93 6.98 4.15
N GLY A 74 8.89 6.06 4.08
CA GLY A 74 9.37 5.57 2.79
C GLY A 74 8.34 4.65 2.16
N VAL A 75 8.07 4.80 0.87
CA VAL A 75 7.15 3.91 0.15
C VAL A 75 7.93 3.10 -0.85
N THR A 76 7.72 1.79 -0.85
CA THR A 76 8.41 0.86 -1.76
C THR A 76 7.41 -0.06 -2.44
N SER A 77 7.75 -0.48 -3.64
CA SER A 77 6.96 -1.43 -4.40
C SER A 77 7.86 -2.40 -5.15
N ASN A 78 7.24 -3.45 -5.66
CA ASN A 78 7.88 -4.44 -6.52
C ASN A 78 7.96 -4.01 -8.00
N GLN A 79 7.60 -2.78 -8.39
CA GLN A 79 7.51 -2.37 -9.81
C GLN A 79 7.93 -0.92 -10.08
N GLU A 80 8.53 -0.67 -11.25
CA GLU A 80 9.08 0.64 -11.65
C GLU A 80 8.04 1.76 -11.82
N GLN A 81 6.82 1.42 -12.24
CA GLN A 81 5.75 2.40 -12.53
C GLN A 81 4.99 2.86 -11.29
N PHE A 82 5.29 2.29 -10.11
CA PHE A 82 4.56 2.54 -8.88
C PHE A 82 4.50 4.01 -8.47
N PHE A 83 5.59 4.76 -8.63
CA PHE A 83 5.63 6.16 -8.20
C PHE A 83 4.59 7.02 -8.91
N ALA A 84 4.33 6.75 -10.19
CA ALA A 84 3.26 7.44 -10.92
C ALA A 84 1.88 7.18 -10.30
N PHE A 85 1.56 5.92 -9.97
CA PHE A 85 0.29 5.53 -9.33
C PHE A 85 0.16 6.03 -7.89
N TRP A 86 1.26 6.01 -7.14
CA TRP A 86 1.27 6.49 -5.76
C TRP A 86 0.85 7.96 -5.70
N GLU A 87 1.45 8.80 -6.55
CA GLU A 87 1.15 10.23 -6.55
C GLU A 87 -0.24 10.55 -7.12
N SER A 88 -0.66 9.87 -8.19
CA SER A 88 -1.91 10.21 -8.87
C SER A 88 -3.18 9.61 -8.26
N GLU A 89 -3.08 8.46 -7.59
CA GLU A 89 -4.25 7.67 -7.17
C GLU A 89 -4.22 7.30 -5.68
N ILE A 90 -3.11 6.78 -5.14
CA ILE A 90 -3.08 6.26 -3.76
C ILE A 90 -2.94 7.38 -2.72
N ALA A 91 -1.92 8.23 -2.84
CA ALA A 91 -1.65 9.28 -1.86
C ALA A 91 -2.82 10.29 -1.71
N PRO A 92 -3.49 10.73 -2.80
CA PRO A 92 -4.68 11.57 -2.68
C PRO A 92 -5.81 10.87 -1.92
N GLU A 93 -6.06 9.59 -2.18
CA GLU A 93 -7.08 8.82 -1.47
C GLU A 93 -6.72 8.62 0.00
N LEU A 94 -5.45 8.44 0.36
CA LEU A 94 -5.04 8.31 1.76
C LEU A 94 -5.08 9.63 2.53
N ALA A 95 -5.00 10.77 1.84
CA ALA A 95 -5.08 12.09 2.42
C ALA A 95 -6.53 12.58 2.65
N ALA A 96 -7.53 11.90 2.07
CA ALA A 96 -8.96 12.20 2.16
C ALA A 96 -9.69 11.38 3.24
#